data_AF-A0A383VNK5-F1
#
_entry.id   AF-A0A383VNK5-F1
#
_cell.length_a   1.000
_cell.length_b   1.000
_cell.length_c   1.000
_cell.angle_alpha   90.00
_cell.angle_beta   90.00
_cell.angle_gamma   90.00
#
_symmetry.space_group_name_H-M   'P 1'
#
loop_
_entity.id
_entity.type
_entity.pdbx_description
1 polymer ?
#
loop_
_entity_poly.entity_id
_entity_poly.type
_entity_poly.pdbx_seq_one_letter_code
_entity_poly.pdbx_strand_id
1 'polypeptide(L)'
;MSGLMRHQVSGLLGPASSRGKRSSNKLLGTRGIAALCLVAGYILGCLHAPRTDPYPLDMDAFLPPPESAEQHAQDHHAADTVKPPAGGSSSSTSQQQQQQQQQQQQQKAMLSQRLDLFGPELAQSALLQQRPPLQPGKSGNAQYTVAPHQVLSWYPRIVLFPAFFDKTTAAAVISMARPLLKPSKLGTAGLSEEEKANQPIRTSMGVFLNRTADPLGLLAALEDKIAAVTFFPPSHGEDFNVLRYSPGQHYHSHMDTFDARFVAQTDPGFGQRMATMILYLSDVEEGGETVFKREGKYGASGVQHEDSLTTCESSDFKYKPRAGDALLFFSMHPDRSIDPRALHGGCPVAAGSSEKWVATKWLHDKPINDWDGEADTA
;
A
#
# COMPACT_ATOMS: atom_id res chain seq x y z
N MET A 1 -68.92 -11.56 29.01
CA MET A 1 -67.76 -11.51 29.92
C MET A 1 -66.85 -10.40 29.43
N SER A 2 -67.14 -9.16 29.84
CA SER A 2 -66.36 -8.38 30.83
C SER A 2 -65.25 -7.57 30.13
N GLY A 3 -65.24 -6.25 30.02
CA GLY A 3 -66.18 -5.21 30.46
C GLY A 3 -65.80 -3.87 29.80
N LEU A 4 -66.82 -3.12 29.39
CA LEU A 4 -66.79 -1.70 29.02
C LEU A 4 -67.31 -0.88 30.22
N MET A 5 -66.64 0.22 30.59
CA MET A 5 -67.20 1.40 31.28
C MET A 5 -66.38 2.63 30.83
N ARG A 6 -66.96 3.65 30.16
CA ARG A 6 -67.69 4.84 30.72
C ARG A 6 -66.78 5.69 31.64
N HIS A 7 -66.66 7.01 31.58
CA HIS A 7 -67.59 8.10 31.25
C HIS A 7 -66.84 9.42 30.95
N GLN A 8 -67.56 10.36 30.33
CA GLN A 8 -67.30 11.80 30.12
C GLN A 8 -66.98 12.59 31.40
N VAL A 9 -66.45 13.81 31.30
CA VAL A 9 -67.12 15.11 31.64
C VAL A 9 -66.22 16.31 31.28
N SER A 10 -66.85 17.34 30.71
CA SER A 10 -66.35 18.67 30.35
C SER A 10 -66.12 19.61 31.56
N GLY A 11 -65.12 20.50 31.43
CA GLY A 11 -65.33 21.97 31.46
C GLY A 11 -65.44 22.72 32.81
N LEU A 12 -64.76 23.88 32.81
CA LEU A 12 -65.09 25.18 33.42
C LEU A 12 -64.45 25.66 34.75
N LEU A 13 -63.84 26.85 34.61
CA LEU A 13 -63.72 28.01 35.54
C LEU A 13 -62.53 28.12 36.52
N GLY A 14 -61.86 29.29 36.46
CA GLY A 14 -60.69 29.74 37.26
C GLY A 14 -61.02 30.21 38.69
N PRO A 15 -60.32 31.18 39.35
CA PRO A 15 -59.44 32.26 38.82
C PRO A 15 -58.15 32.60 39.64
N ALA A 16 -57.48 33.70 39.20
CA ALA A 16 -56.72 34.74 39.96
C ALA A 16 -55.31 34.40 40.52
N SER A 17 -54.20 35.00 40.05
CA SER A 17 -53.66 36.39 40.22
C SER A 17 -52.44 36.39 41.16
N SER A 18 -51.25 36.88 40.78
CA SER A 18 -50.96 38.32 40.70
C SER A 18 -49.67 38.73 39.95
N ARG A 19 -49.78 39.89 39.24
CA ARG A 19 -48.81 40.99 38.93
C ARG A 19 -47.49 40.69 38.18
N GLY A 20 -47.09 41.39 37.11
CA GLY A 20 -47.68 42.56 36.44
C GLY A 20 -46.92 43.03 35.17
N LYS A 21 -47.65 43.82 34.35
CA LYS A 21 -47.29 44.99 33.47
C LYS A 21 -45.89 45.01 32.80
N ARG A 22 -45.68 45.39 31.52
CA ARG A 22 -46.44 46.26 30.59
C ARG A 22 -45.72 46.26 29.21
N SER A 23 -46.51 46.31 28.12
CA SER A 23 -46.43 47.25 26.96
C SER A 23 -45.17 47.27 26.08
N SER A 24 -45.15 47.42 24.74
CA SER A 24 -46.09 47.46 23.61
C SER A 24 -45.18 47.56 22.37
N ASN A 25 -45.26 46.67 21.39
CA ASN A 25 -45.85 46.87 20.05
C ASN A 25 -45.24 47.98 19.17
N LYS A 26 -44.67 47.57 18.01
CA LYS A 26 -45.18 47.80 16.63
C LYS A 26 -44.58 49.08 15.99
N LEU A 27 -44.35 49.26 14.68
CA LEU A 27 -44.76 48.59 13.44
C LEU A 27 -43.96 49.17 12.25
N LEU A 28 -43.83 48.38 11.16
CA LEU A 28 -43.94 48.73 9.72
C LEU A 28 -43.02 49.77 9.03
N GLY A 29 -42.56 49.43 7.81
CA GLY A 29 -42.33 50.45 6.76
C GLY A 29 -41.35 50.10 5.63
N THR A 30 -41.90 49.67 4.50
CA THR A 30 -41.32 49.48 3.15
C THR A 30 -40.45 50.61 2.58
N ARG A 31 -39.47 50.28 1.72
CA ARG A 31 -39.28 50.79 0.31
C ARG A 31 -37.92 50.37 -0.28
N GLY A 32 -37.94 49.88 -1.53
CA GLY A 32 -36.73 49.55 -2.29
C GLY A 32 -36.19 50.72 -3.10
N ILE A 33 -34.92 50.61 -3.54
CA ILE A 33 -34.33 51.31 -4.69
C ILE A 33 -33.25 50.40 -5.30
N ALA A 34 -33.36 50.19 -6.62
CA ALA A 34 -32.33 49.61 -7.47
C ALA A 34 -31.29 50.66 -7.85
N ALA A 35 -30.02 50.26 -8.04
CA ALA A 35 -29.06 51.04 -8.82
C ALA A 35 -28.06 50.11 -9.53
N LEU A 36 -28.27 49.98 -10.84
CA LEU A 36 -27.33 49.59 -11.88
C LEU A 36 -26.49 50.84 -12.26
N CYS A 37 -25.19 50.66 -12.56
CA CYS A 37 -24.32 51.44 -13.47
C CYS A 37 -22.90 50.83 -13.32
N LEU A 38 -22.30 50.03 -14.22
CA LEU A 38 -21.84 50.26 -15.60
C LEU A 38 -21.01 51.55 -15.78
N VAL A 39 -19.70 51.39 -16.08
CA VAL A 39 -19.01 51.81 -17.33
C VAL A 39 -17.51 52.13 -17.11
N ALA A 40 -16.68 51.54 -18.00
CA ALA A 40 -15.34 51.92 -18.50
C ALA A 40 -14.17 52.05 -17.51
N GLY A 41 -12.97 51.51 -17.75
CA GLY A 41 -12.28 51.28 -19.02
C GLY A 41 -11.12 52.27 -19.12
N TYR A 42 -9.88 51.82 -18.93
CA TYR A 42 -8.69 52.46 -19.49
C TYR A 42 -7.65 51.42 -19.87
N ILE A 43 -7.19 51.59 -21.10
CA ILE A 43 -6.25 50.80 -21.88
C ILE A 43 -4.84 51.40 -21.70
N LEU A 44 -3.83 50.55 -21.96
CA LEU A 44 -2.48 50.81 -22.49
C LEU A 44 -1.30 50.82 -21.52
N GLY A 45 -0.33 49.94 -21.82
CA GLY A 45 1.00 49.95 -21.23
C GLY A 45 1.83 48.70 -21.54
N CYS A 46 2.08 48.41 -22.82
CA CYS A 46 3.10 47.44 -23.25
C CYS A 46 4.50 47.97 -22.92
N LEU A 47 5.34 47.19 -22.26
CA LEU A 47 6.80 47.25 -22.42
C LEU A 47 7.41 45.84 -22.24
N HIS A 48 8.15 45.44 -23.28
CA HIS A 48 9.16 44.36 -23.39
C HIS A 48 10.22 44.53 -22.28
N ALA A 49 11.01 43.59 -21.75
CA ALA A 49 11.45 42.20 -21.96
C ALA A 49 12.27 41.81 -20.67
N PRO A 50 13.12 40.75 -20.58
CA PRO A 50 13.29 39.54 -21.38
C PRO A 50 13.23 38.24 -20.56
N ARG A 51 13.07 37.12 -21.29
CA ARG A 51 13.41 35.76 -20.86
C ARG A 51 14.93 35.64 -20.69
N THR A 52 15.38 35.06 -19.59
CA THR A 52 16.75 34.58 -19.42
C THR A 52 16.71 33.17 -18.84
N ASP A 53 16.87 32.19 -19.72
CA ASP A 53 17.68 30.99 -19.51
C ASP A 53 18.06 30.49 -20.91
N PRO A 54 19.34 30.17 -21.13
CA PRO A 54 19.70 28.76 -20.98
C PRO A 54 21.08 28.52 -20.35
N TYR A 55 21.14 27.49 -19.52
CA TYR A 55 22.35 26.78 -19.11
C TYR A 55 23.23 26.44 -20.33
N PRO A 56 24.55 26.70 -20.30
CA PRO A 56 25.46 26.14 -21.28
C PRO A 56 25.70 24.65 -20.96
N LEU A 57 25.34 23.78 -21.91
CA LEU A 57 25.80 22.40 -21.97
C LEU A 57 27.26 22.42 -22.43
N ASP A 58 28.17 22.11 -21.52
CA ASP A 58 29.57 21.81 -21.86
C ASP A 58 29.62 20.37 -22.37
N MET A 59 29.97 20.24 -23.64
CA MET A 59 30.07 19.01 -24.41
C MET A 59 31.52 18.91 -24.89
N ASP A 60 32.43 18.45 -24.02
CA ASP A 60 33.74 17.91 -24.40
C ASP A 60 34.45 17.28 -23.19
N ALA A 61 34.28 15.96 -22.99
CA ALA A 61 35.23 15.10 -22.26
C ALA A 61 34.92 13.61 -22.48
N PHE A 62 34.95 13.16 -23.73
CA PHE A 62 35.11 11.73 -24.04
C PHE A 62 36.53 11.52 -24.58
N LEU A 63 37.43 11.03 -23.73
CA LEU A 63 38.69 10.44 -24.15
C LEU A 63 38.78 9.02 -23.55
N PRO A 64 38.97 7.98 -24.38
CA PRO A 64 39.19 6.63 -23.88
C PRO A 64 40.62 6.46 -23.34
N PRO A 65 40.86 5.58 -22.36
CA PRO A 65 42.23 5.25 -21.93
C PRO A 65 42.93 4.37 -22.98
N PRO A 66 44.27 4.43 -23.06
CA PRO A 66 45.04 3.64 -24.01
C PRO A 66 45.24 2.20 -23.53
N GLU A 67 45.23 1.28 -24.51
CA GLU A 67 45.74 -0.09 -24.40
C GLU A 67 47.23 -0.07 -24.03
N SER A 68 47.65 -0.95 -23.12
CA SER A 68 49.04 -1.35 -23.00
C SER A 68 49.18 -2.88 -22.95
N ALA A 69 49.92 -3.34 -23.94
CA ALA A 69 50.43 -4.67 -24.27
C ALA A 69 50.79 -5.63 -23.12
N GLU A 70 50.65 -6.90 -23.50
CA GLU A 70 51.19 -8.15 -22.96
C GLU A 70 52.62 -8.05 -22.42
N GLN A 71 52.93 -8.82 -21.36
CA GLN A 71 54.20 -9.54 -21.28
C GLN A 71 54.16 -10.75 -20.32
N HIS A 72 54.71 -11.84 -20.86
CA HIS A 72 55.07 -13.14 -20.28
C HIS A 72 55.56 -13.18 -18.83
N ALA A 73 55.17 -14.25 -18.12
CA ALA A 73 56.10 -15.08 -17.36
C ALA A 73 55.56 -16.51 -17.17
N GLN A 74 56.13 -17.46 -17.90
CA GLN A 74 56.22 -18.87 -17.48
C GLN A 74 57.44 -18.98 -16.55
N ASP A 75 57.31 -19.71 -15.42
CA ASP A 75 58.20 -20.82 -15.08
C ASP A 75 57.91 -21.45 -13.70
N HIS A 76 57.70 -22.77 -13.76
CA HIS A 76 58.14 -23.87 -12.89
C HIS A 76 58.41 -23.67 -11.38
N HIS A 77 57.71 -24.46 -10.54
CA HIS A 77 58.25 -25.41 -9.54
C HIS A 77 57.06 -26.18 -8.89
N ALA A 78 56.90 -27.48 -9.16
CA ALA A 78 57.45 -28.63 -8.44
C ALA A 78 56.58 -29.11 -7.26
N ALA A 79 55.88 -30.23 -7.53
CA ALA A 79 55.44 -31.33 -6.67
C ALA A 79 55.27 -31.12 -5.15
N ASP A 80 54.05 -31.36 -4.66
CA ASP A 80 53.82 -32.24 -3.51
C ASP A 80 52.49 -32.99 -3.65
N THR A 81 52.60 -34.28 -3.98
CA THR A 81 51.48 -35.22 -4.01
C THR A 81 51.15 -35.71 -2.60
N VAL A 82 50.09 -35.18 -2.00
CA VAL A 82 49.41 -35.83 -0.86
C VAL A 82 48.20 -36.60 -1.38
N LYS A 83 48.29 -37.92 -1.31
CA LYS A 83 47.26 -38.89 -1.70
C LYS A 83 46.08 -38.83 -0.69
N PRO A 84 44.82 -38.58 -1.10
CA PRO A 84 43.70 -38.68 -0.18
C PRO A 84 43.36 -40.16 0.07
N PRO A 85 42.81 -40.49 1.25
CA PRO A 85 42.39 -41.86 1.51
C PRO A 85 41.20 -42.21 0.62
N ALA A 86 41.26 -43.40 0.02
CA ALA A 86 40.13 -44.00 -0.66
C ALA A 86 39.03 -44.30 0.39
N GLY A 87 37.90 -43.63 0.25
CA GLY A 87 36.71 -43.86 1.06
C GLY A 87 35.46 -43.46 0.28
N GLY A 88 34.76 -44.44 -0.27
CA GLY A 88 33.53 -44.25 -1.03
C GLY A 88 32.40 -43.68 -0.16
N SER A 89 31.90 -42.50 -0.53
CA SER A 89 30.56 -41.97 -0.22
C SER A 89 30.27 -40.62 -0.90
N SER A 90 31.22 -40.04 -1.65
CA SER A 90 31.08 -38.71 -2.25
C SER A 90 30.19 -38.66 -3.50
N SER A 91 30.04 -39.76 -4.24
CA SER A 91 29.30 -39.79 -5.51
C SER A 91 27.78 -39.84 -5.35
N SER A 92 27.28 -40.50 -4.30
CA SER A 92 25.83 -40.56 -4.02
C SER A 92 25.31 -39.22 -3.48
N THR A 93 26.12 -38.56 -2.66
CA THR A 93 25.78 -37.25 -2.06
C THR A 93 25.75 -36.15 -3.11
N SER A 94 26.69 -36.16 -4.07
CA SER A 94 26.69 -35.19 -5.18
C SER A 94 25.54 -35.41 -6.17
N GLN A 95 25.17 -36.65 -6.45
CA GLN A 95 24.00 -36.97 -7.28
C GLN A 95 22.68 -36.56 -6.60
N GLN A 96 22.53 -36.80 -5.29
CA GLN A 96 21.35 -36.35 -4.54
C GLN A 96 21.23 -34.82 -4.49
N GLN A 97 22.35 -34.11 -4.30
CA GLN A 97 22.38 -32.65 -4.33
C GLN A 97 22.00 -32.09 -5.71
N GLN A 98 22.52 -32.69 -6.80
CA GLN A 98 22.15 -32.29 -8.16
C GLN A 98 20.66 -32.55 -8.45
N GLN A 99 20.11 -33.69 -8.01
CA GLN A 99 18.68 -33.98 -8.14
C GLN A 99 17.81 -32.97 -7.37
N GLN A 100 18.20 -32.60 -6.15
CA GLN A 100 17.50 -31.58 -5.38
C GLN A 100 17.55 -30.21 -6.05
N GLN A 101 18.71 -29.80 -6.58
CA GLN A 101 18.84 -28.54 -7.32
C GLN A 101 17.98 -28.52 -8.58
N GLN A 102 17.93 -29.61 -9.35
CA GLN A 102 17.05 -29.71 -10.52
C GLN A 102 15.57 -29.66 -10.14
N GLN A 103 15.15 -30.35 -9.08
CA GLN A 103 13.77 -30.28 -8.59
C GLN A 103 13.42 -28.85 -8.14
N GLN A 104 14.33 -28.18 -7.44
CA GLN A 104 14.13 -26.81 -7.00
C GLN A 104 14.06 -25.83 -8.19
N GLN A 105 14.89 -26.01 -9.21
CA GLN A 105 14.83 -25.21 -10.45
C GLN A 105 13.53 -25.45 -11.22
N GLN A 106 13.07 -26.69 -11.34
CA GLN A 106 11.78 -27.01 -11.97
C GLN A 106 10.61 -26.41 -11.20
N GLN A 107 10.64 -26.48 -9.86
CA GLN A 107 9.62 -25.90 -9.01
C GLN A 107 9.63 -24.37 -9.09
N LYS A 108 10.81 -23.75 -9.12
CA LYS A 108 10.97 -22.30 -9.34
C LYS A 108 10.45 -21.87 -10.72
N ALA A 109 10.75 -22.63 -11.78
CA ALA A 109 10.23 -22.37 -13.12
C ALA A 109 8.70 -22.47 -13.16
N MET A 110 8.11 -23.50 -12.54
CA MET A 110 6.66 -23.65 -12.42
C MET A 110 6.02 -22.51 -11.63
N LEU A 111 6.65 -22.09 -10.54
CA LEU A 111 6.17 -20.99 -9.70
C LEU A 111 6.26 -19.65 -10.43
N SER A 112 7.36 -19.41 -11.14
CA SER A 112 7.56 -18.26 -12.02
C SER A 112 6.54 -18.25 -13.16
N GLN A 113 6.11 -19.40 -13.66
CA GLN A 113 5.06 -19.51 -14.68
C GLN A 113 3.65 -19.30 -14.09
N ARG A 114 3.43 -19.61 -12.81
CA ARG A 114 2.16 -19.29 -12.10
C ARG A 114 2.08 -17.81 -11.70
N LEU A 115 3.23 -17.22 -11.41
CA LEU A 115 3.39 -15.80 -11.15
C LEU A 115 3.70 -15.01 -12.42
N ASP A 116 3.67 -15.68 -13.58
CA ASP A 116 3.88 -15.08 -14.90
C ASP A 116 3.02 -13.82 -14.95
N LEU A 117 3.68 -12.70 -15.28
CA LEU A 117 3.20 -11.33 -15.09
C LEU A 117 1.99 -11.10 -15.98
N PHE A 118 0.85 -11.66 -15.56
CA PHE A 118 -0.41 -11.67 -16.26
C PHE A 118 -0.38 -12.41 -17.60
N GLY A 119 0.35 -13.54 -17.68
CA GLY A 119 0.50 -14.34 -18.90
C GLY A 119 -0.85 -14.76 -19.53
N PRO A 120 -1.79 -15.32 -18.75
CA PRO A 120 -3.13 -15.67 -19.25
C PRO A 120 -3.93 -14.45 -19.74
N GLU A 121 -3.89 -13.34 -19.02
CA GLU A 121 -4.61 -12.10 -19.36
C GLU A 121 -4.01 -11.46 -20.62
N LEU A 122 -2.68 -11.43 -20.72
CA LEU A 122 -1.96 -10.97 -21.91
C LEU A 122 -2.30 -11.83 -23.13
N ALA A 123 -2.29 -13.16 -22.99
CA ALA A 123 -2.67 -14.07 -24.06
C ALA A 123 -4.12 -13.83 -24.53
N GLN A 124 -5.04 -13.60 -23.59
CA GLN A 124 -6.45 -13.32 -23.88
C GLN A 124 -6.68 -11.92 -24.48
N SER A 125 -5.81 -10.96 -24.20
CA SER A 125 -5.95 -9.58 -24.69
C SER A 125 -5.75 -9.41 -26.20
N ALA A 126 -5.21 -10.44 -26.88
CA ALA A 126 -4.73 -10.38 -28.27
C ALA A 126 -3.66 -9.30 -28.54
N LEU A 127 -3.12 -8.62 -27.51
CA LEU A 127 -2.14 -7.55 -27.69
C LEU A 127 -0.88 -8.03 -28.40
N LEU A 128 -0.37 -9.21 -28.05
CA LEU A 128 0.82 -9.79 -28.70
C LEU A 128 0.63 -10.02 -30.20
N GLN A 129 -0.61 -10.26 -30.66
CA GLN A 129 -0.92 -10.43 -32.09
C GLN A 129 -1.06 -9.08 -32.80
N GLN A 130 -1.68 -8.11 -32.14
CA GLN A 130 -1.99 -6.81 -32.73
C GLN A 130 -0.80 -5.85 -32.73
N ARG A 131 0.03 -5.91 -31.69
CA ARG A 131 1.17 -5.03 -31.46
C ARG A 131 2.28 -5.84 -30.80
N PRO A 132 3.31 -6.26 -31.53
CA PRO A 132 4.46 -6.91 -30.91
C PRO A 132 5.13 -5.97 -29.88
N PRO A 133 5.62 -6.50 -28.73
CA PRO A 133 6.40 -5.71 -27.79
C PRO A 133 7.59 -5.05 -28.47
N LEU A 134 7.92 -3.84 -28.02
CA LEU A 134 9.12 -3.15 -28.47
C LEU A 134 10.36 -3.69 -27.76
N GLN A 135 11.53 -3.48 -28.36
CA GLN A 135 12.80 -3.69 -27.66
C GLN A 135 12.85 -2.77 -26.43
N PRO A 136 12.99 -3.31 -25.22
CA PRO A 136 13.06 -2.47 -24.02
C PRO A 136 14.39 -1.71 -23.96
N GLY A 137 14.40 -0.61 -23.21
CA GLY A 137 15.66 -0.04 -22.71
C GLY A 137 16.34 -0.98 -21.70
N LYS A 138 17.55 -0.63 -21.25
CA LYS A 138 18.36 -1.46 -20.34
C LYS A 138 17.61 -1.99 -19.11
N SER A 139 16.73 -1.15 -18.53
CA SER A 139 15.94 -1.46 -17.33
C SER A 139 14.46 -1.75 -17.61
N GLY A 140 14.06 -1.84 -18.89
CA GLY A 140 12.66 -2.04 -19.28
C GLY A 140 12.25 -3.51 -19.37
N ASN A 141 10.95 -3.78 -19.25
CA ASN A 141 10.39 -5.12 -19.44
C ASN A 141 10.22 -5.44 -20.94
N ALA A 142 10.62 -6.64 -21.34
CA ALA A 142 10.54 -7.09 -22.74
C ALA A 142 9.13 -7.46 -23.22
N GLN A 143 8.15 -7.53 -22.32
CA GLN A 143 6.78 -7.94 -22.61
C GLN A 143 5.79 -6.94 -21.97
N TYR A 144 4.56 -6.93 -22.49
CA TYR A 144 3.49 -6.17 -21.86
C TYR A 144 3.07 -6.78 -20.51
N THR A 145 2.56 -5.94 -19.64
CA THR A 145 1.86 -6.32 -18.41
C THR A 145 0.38 -6.03 -18.62
N VAL A 146 -0.50 -7.01 -18.43
CA VAL A 146 -1.96 -6.83 -18.55
C VAL A 146 -2.62 -7.16 -17.22
N ALA A 147 -2.75 -6.16 -16.34
CA ALA A 147 -3.36 -6.34 -15.03
C ALA A 147 -4.80 -5.81 -15.01
N PRO A 148 -5.83 -6.68 -14.93
CA PRO A 148 -7.19 -6.25 -14.68
C PRO A 148 -7.27 -5.47 -13.36
N HIS A 149 -7.92 -4.32 -13.37
CA HIS A 149 -8.07 -3.50 -12.18
C HIS A 149 -9.36 -2.67 -12.21
N GLN A 150 -9.80 -2.24 -11.03
CA GLN A 150 -10.91 -1.31 -10.84
C GLN A 150 -10.47 -0.18 -9.92
N VAL A 151 -10.68 1.06 -10.34
CA VAL A 151 -10.55 2.21 -9.44
C VAL A 151 -11.79 2.24 -8.54
N LEU A 152 -11.62 1.98 -7.26
CA LEU A 152 -12.68 2.00 -6.25
C LEU A 152 -12.93 3.39 -5.69
N SER A 153 -11.89 4.21 -5.57
CA SER A 153 -12.01 5.62 -5.20
C SER A 153 -10.89 6.45 -5.81
N TRP A 154 -11.16 7.74 -6.01
CA TRP A 154 -10.17 8.76 -6.36
C TRP A 154 -9.72 9.56 -5.13
N TYR A 155 -10.46 9.51 -4.02
CA TYR A 155 -10.24 10.29 -2.81
C TYR A 155 -10.44 9.41 -1.55
N PRO A 156 -9.40 8.76 -1.01
CA PRO A 156 -8.05 8.66 -1.59
C PRO A 156 -8.07 7.77 -2.84
N ARG A 157 -6.97 7.74 -3.59
CA ARG A 157 -6.86 6.79 -4.72
C ARG A 157 -6.80 5.37 -4.18
N ILE A 158 -7.81 4.56 -4.51
CA ILE A 158 -7.93 3.16 -4.12
C ILE A 158 -8.18 2.34 -5.40
N VAL A 159 -7.33 1.37 -5.67
CA VAL A 159 -7.38 0.50 -6.85
C VAL A 159 -7.39 -0.96 -6.40
N LEU A 160 -8.36 -1.71 -6.89
CA LEU A 160 -8.47 -3.15 -6.70
C LEU A 160 -7.87 -3.87 -7.90
N PHE A 161 -7.02 -4.86 -7.63
CA PHE A 161 -6.57 -5.87 -8.57
C PHE A 161 -7.19 -7.21 -8.16
N PRO A 162 -8.29 -7.64 -8.80
CA PRO A 162 -8.91 -8.92 -8.48
C PRO A 162 -8.03 -10.08 -8.95
N ALA A 163 -7.97 -11.17 -8.17
CA ALA A 163 -7.17 -12.36 -8.49
C ALA A 163 -5.71 -12.03 -8.89
N PHE A 164 -5.10 -11.06 -8.22
CA PHE A 164 -3.72 -10.62 -8.45
C PHE A 164 -2.71 -11.77 -8.31
N PHE A 165 -3.01 -12.75 -7.45
CA PHE A 165 -2.30 -14.01 -7.30
C PHE A 165 -3.28 -15.13 -6.99
N ASP A 166 -2.87 -16.38 -7.22
CA ASP A 166 -3.74 -17.53 -6.97
C ASP A 166 -3.79 -17.93 -5.48
N LYS A 167 -4.83 -18.69 -5.10
CA LYS A 167 -4.98 -19.17 -3.71
C LYS A 167 -3.85 -20.11 -3.27
N THR A 168 -3.14 -20.73 -4.22
CA THR A 168 -1.99 -21.59 -3.90
C THR A 168 -0.80 -20.75 -3.42
N THR A 169 -0.55 -19.63 -4.09
CA THR A 169 0.43 -18.61 -3.71
C THR A 169 0.06 -18.03 -2.34
N ALA A 170 -1.22 -17.72 -2.14
CA ALA A 170 -1.72 -17.26 -0.84
C ALA A 170 -1.39 -18.24 0.30
N ALA A 171 -1.70 -19.53 0.10
CA ALA A 171 -1.42 -20.59 1.06
C ALA A 171 0.08 -20.78 1.31
N ALA A 172 0.92 -20.64 0.27
CA ALA A 172 2.37 -20.72 0.40
C ALA A 172 2.92 -19.59 1.30
N VAL A 173 2.48 -18.34 1.10
CA VAL A 173 2.87 -17.21 1.97
C VAL A 173 2.44 -17.46 3.41
N ILE A 174 1.20 -17.90 3.64
CA ILE A 174 0.69 -18.23 4.98
C ILE A 174 1.55 -19.32 5.63
N SER A 175 1.90 -20.38 4.88
CA SER A 175 2.72 -21.50 5.38
C SER A 175 4.11 -21.03 5.82
N MET A 176 4.73 -20.12 5.06
CA MET A 176 6.03 -19.55 5.41
C MET A 176 5.96 -18.65 6.66
N ALA A 177 4.92 -17.83 6.75
CA ALA A 177 4.76 -16.86 7.84
C ALA A 177 4.35 -17.50 9.18
N ARG A 178 3.48 -18.51 9.14
CA ARG A 178 2.84 -19.10 10.33
C ARG A 178 3.80 -19.51 11.46
N PRO A 179 4.93 -20.22 11.22
CA PRO A 179 5.84 -20.61 12.29
C PRO A 179 6.66 -19.43 12.87
N LEU A 180 6.67 -18.28 12.20
CA LEU A 180 7.48 -17.11 12.56
C LEU A 180 6.68 -16.00 13.25
N LEU A 181 5.36 -16.13 13.29
CA LEU A 181 4.45 -15.12 13.83
C LEU A 181 4.75 -14.79 15.30
N LYS A 182 4.80 -13.49 15.60
CA LYS A 182 4.89 -12.95 16.96
C LYS A 182 3.80 -11.87 17.15
N PRO A 183 3.42 -11.51 18.38
CA PRO A 183 2.55 -10.34 18.59
C PRO A 183 3.09 -9.11 17.86
N SER A 184 2.22 -8.43 17.09
CA SER A 184 2.68 -7.34 16.22
C SER A 184 3.06 -6.11 17.04
N LYS A 185 4.30 -5.63 16.92
CA LYS A 185 4.74 -4.39 17.58
C LYS A 185 4.34 -3.17 16.75
N LEU A 186 3.67 -2.18 17.33
CA LEU A 186 3.51 -0.88 16.67
C LEU A 186 4.87 -0.16 16.63
N GLY A 187 5.10 0.71 15.65
CA GLY A 187 6.18 1.70 15.71
C GLY A 187 5.86 2.71 16.80
N THR A 188 6.11 2.37 18.07
CA THR A 188 5.73 3.20 19.22
C THR A 188 6.83 4.19 19.60
N ALA A 189 7.60 4.69 18.62
CA ALA A 189 8.61 5.69 18.88
C ALA A 189 7.91 6.95 19.43
N GLY A 190 8.07 7.21 20.74
CA GLY A 190 7.49 8.37 21.42
C GLY A 190 6.27 8.12 22.32
N LEU A 191 5.72 6.89 22.41
CA LEU A 191 4.63 6.57 23.35
C LEU A 191 5.17 5.94 24.64
N SER A 192 4.58 6.29 25.78
CA SER A 192 4.83 5.67 27.08
C SER A 192 4.30 4.22 27.14
N GLU A 193 4.83 3.40 28.04
CA GLU A 193 4.38 2.01 28.21
C GLU A 193 2.90 1.91 28.65
N GLU A 194 2.39 2.92 29.34
CA GLU A 194 0.98 3.02 29.77
C GLU A 194 0.05 3.30 28.59
N GLU A 195 0.45 4.18 27.66
CA GLU A 195 -0.28 4.44 26.41
C GLU A 195 -0.31 3.21 25.49
N LYS A 196 0.75 2.40 25.49
CA LYS A 196 0.80 1.12 24.76
C LYS A 196 -0.12 0.06 25.36
N ALA A 197 -0.28 0.05 26.69
CA ALA A 197 -1.09 -0.93 27.40
C ALA A 197 -2.60 -0.60 27.37
N ASN A 198 -2.96 0.69 27.32
CA ASN A 198 -4.35 1.13 27.49
C ASN A 198 -5.20 1.16 26.21
N GLN A 199 -4.61 1.00 25.02
CA GLN A 199 -5.36 0.86 23.77
C GLN A 199 -4.62 -0.09 22.81
N PRO A 200 -5.05 -1.35 22.62
CA PRO A 200 -4.39 -2.20 21.65
C PRO A 200 -4.83 -1.78 20.23
N ILE A 201 -4.17 -0.74 19.71
CA ILE A 201 -4.43 -0.15 18.38
C ILE A 201 -4.35 -1.22 17.30
N ARG A 202 -3.42 -2.18 17.44
CA ARG A 202 -3.30 -3.37 16.60
C ARG A 202 -3.18 -4.62 17.46
N THR A 203 -4.05 -5.59 17.24
CA THR A 203 -4.11 -6.85 18.01
C THR A 203 -3.63 -8.08 17.25
N SER A 204 -3.12 -7.93 16.03
CA SER A 204 -2.66 -9.04 15.18
C SER A 204 -1.38 -9.71 15.66
N MET A 205 -1.11 -10.89 15.10
CA MET A 205 0.26 -11.44 15.01
C MET A 205 0.89 -11.04 13.67
N GLY A 206 2.21 -10.92 13.61
CA GLY A 206 2.91 -10.53 12.39
C GLY A 206 4.35 -11.03 12.29
N VAL A 207 4.88 -11.00 11.07
CA VAL A 207 6.28 -11.26 10.71
C VAL A 207 6.63 -10.48 9.44
N PHE A 208 7.89 -10.03 9.35
CA PHE A 208 8.44 -9.47 8.11
C PHE A 208 9.14 -10.58 7.31
N LEU A 209 8.78 -10.71 6.03
CA LEU A 209 9.43 -11.62 5.08
C LEU A 209 10.06 -10.80 3.96
N ASN A 210 11.38 -10.87 3.85
CA ASN A 210 12.09 -10.22 2.76
C ASN A 210 11.95 -11.00 1.44
N ARG A 211 12.28 -10.33 0.34
CA ARG A 211 12.23 -10.87 -1.02
C ARG A 211 12.94 -12.21 -1.21
N THR A 212 14.01 -12.45 -0.44
CA THR A 212 14.89 -13.62 -0.52
C THR A 212 14.55 -14.69 0.52
N ALA A 213 13.52 -14.48 1.34
CA ALA A 213 13.21 -15.33 2.48
C ALA A 213 12.68 -16.71 2.06
N ASP A 214 12.29 -16.86 0.79
CA ASP A 214 11.86 -18.12 0.23
C ASP A 214 12.80 -18.58 -0.90
N PRO A 215 13.23 -19.86 -0.89
CA PRO A 215 14.21 -20.35 -1.86
C PRO A 215 13.63 -20.54 -3.26
N LEU A 216 12.29 -20.48 -3.42
CA LEU A 216 11.61 -20.65 -4.70
C LEU A 216 11.38 -19.32 -5.42
N GLY A 217 11.65 -18.18 -4.79
CA GLY A 217 11.47 -16.85 -5.35
C GLY A 217 10.02 -16.39 -5.46
N LEU A 218 9.11 -16.95 -4.66
CA LEU A 218 7.69 -16.56 -4.60
C LEU A 218 7.54 -15.08 -4.24
N LEU A 219 8.20 -14.64 -3.16
CA LEU A 219 8.10 -13.28 -2.64
C LEU A 219 8.73 -12.29 -3.64
N ALA A 220 9.85 -12.67 -4.24
CA ALA A 220 10.45 -11.93 -5.36
C ALA A 220 9.49 -11.71 -6.52
N ALA A 221 8.83 -12.77 -6.97
CA ALA A 221 7.88 -12.67 -8.08
C ALA A 221 6.62 -11.85 -7.69
N LEU A 222 6.13 -11.93 -6.44
CA LEU A 222 5.06 -11.05 -5.96
C LEU A 222 5.47 -9.58 -5.96
N GLU A 223 6.68 -9.26 -5.53
CA GLU A 223 7.21 -7.90 -5.61
C GLU A 223 7.34 -7.41 -7.06
N ASP A 224 7.74 -8.27 -7.99
CA ASP A 224 7.82 -7.92 -9.41
C ASP A 224 6.42 -7.64 -10.00
N LYS A 225 5.40 -8.42 -9.61
CA LYS A 225 4.01 -8.11 -9.96
C LYS A 225 3.57 -6.76 -9.40
N ILE A 226 3.93 -6.45 -8.15
CA ILE A 226 3.63 -5.15 -7.53
C ILE A 226 4.33 -4.02 -8.29
N ALA A 227 5.62 -4.18 -8.60
CA ALA A 227 6.38 -3.20 -9.38
C ALA A 227 5.75 -2.96 -10.76
N ALA A 228 5.31 -4.02 -11.43
CA ALA A 228 4.70 -3.94 -12.76
C ALA A 228 3.37 -3.17 -12.81
N VAL A 229 2.61 -3.13 -11.72
CA VAL A 229 1.31 -2.41 -11.67
C VAL A 229 1.37 -1.06 -10.95
N THR A 230 2.38 -0.85 -10.11
CA THR A 230 2.55 0.40 -9.35
C THR A 230 3.58 1.34 -9.97
N PHE A 231 4.48 0.80 -10.81
CA PHE A 231 5.65 1.47 -11.35
C PHE A 231 6.66 1.95 -10.30
N PHE A 232 6.60 1.41 -9.08
CA PHE A 232 7.67 1.53 -8.10
C PHE A 232 8.66 0.38 -8.30
N PRO A 233 9.96 0.64 -8.47
CA PRO A 233 10.96 -0.42 -8.45
C PRO A 233 10.90 -1.21 -7.13
N PRO A 234 11.22 -2.52 -7.12
CA PRO A 234 11.21 -3.32 -5.88
C PRO A 234 12.03 -2.71 -4.73
N SER A 235 13.08 -1.96 -5.06
CA SER A 235 13.95 -1.24 -4.12
C SER A 235 13.26 -0.18 -3.27
N HIS A 236 12.08 0.28 -3.68
CA HIS A 236 11.26 1.23 -2.93
C HIS A 236 10.31 0.54 -1.95
N GLY A 237 10.23 -0.80 -1.94
CA GLY A 237 9.25 -1.53 -1.16
C GLY A 237 9.82 -2.22 0.06
N GLU A 238 9.30 -1.91 1.26
CA GLU A 238 9.65 -2.61 2.52
C GLU A 238 9.39 -4.11 2.44
N ASP A 239 10.10 -4.92 3.24
CA ASP A 239 9.79 -6.35 3.42
C ASP A 239 8.28 -6.57 3.65
N PHE A 240 7.74 -7.70 3.18
CA PHE A 240 6.33 -7.99 3.37
C PHE A 240 6.01 -8.13 4.85
N ASN A 241 5.15 -7.25 5.36
CA ASN A 241 4.57 -7.40 6.69
C ASN A 241 3.36 -8.34 6.60
N VAL A 242 3.59 -9.62 6.89
CA VAL A 242 2.52 -10.63 6.90
C VAL A 242 1.83 -10.64 8.25
N LEU A 243 0.51 -10.45 8.25
CA LEU A 243 -0.31 -10.27 9.44
C LEU A 243 -1.45 -11.30 9.49
N ARG A 244 -1.72 -11.81 10.70
CA ARG A 244 -2.86 -12.67 11.04
C ARG A 244 -3.76 -11.99 12.06
N TYR A 245 -5.07 -11.97 11.77
CA TYR A 245 -6.12 -11.58 12.70
C TYR A 245 -7.06 -12.75 12.95
N SER A 246 -7.16 -13.16 14.22
CA SER A 246 -8.16 -14.10 14.74
C SER A 246 -9.52 -13.39 14.88
N PRO A 247 -10.63 -14.13 15.05
CA PRO A 247 -11.91 -13.55 15.46
C PRO A 247 -11.75 -12.56 16.62
N GLY A 248 -12.34 -11.38 16.49
CA GLY A 248 -12.26 -10.27 17.43
C GLY A 248 -11.02 -9.37 17.28
N GLN A 249 -9.97 -9.80 16.58
CA GLN A 249 -8.77 -8.97 16.36
C GLN A 249 -8.99 -7.96 15.23
N HIS A 250 -8.33 -6.81 15.34
CA HIS A 250 -8.54 -5.61 14.51
C HIS A 250 -7.26 -4.76 14.41
N TYR A 251 -7.34 -3.72 13.58
CA TYR A 251 -6.41 -2.59 13.58
C TYR A 251 -7.22 -1.29 13.49
N HIS A 252 -7.16 -0.46 14.53
CA HIS A 252 -7.75 0.87 14.51
C HIS A 252 -7.22 1.72 13.35
N SER A 253 -8.02 2.71 12.96
CA SER A 253 -7.70 3.53 11.80
C SER A 253 -6.42 4.36 12.01
N HIS A 254 -5.54 4.34 11.02
CA HIS A 254 -4.24 4.97 11.06
C HIS A 254 -3.83 5.48 9.67
N MET A 255 -2.76 6.27 9.65
CA MET A 255 -2.04 6.61 8.42
C MET A 255 -0.83 5.70 8.31
N ASP A 256 -0.52 5.25 7.09
CA ASP A 256 0.74 4.54 6.83
C ASP A 256 1.94 5.47 6.75
N THR A 257 1.72 6.77 6.52
CA THR A 257 2.78 7.77 6.49
C THR A 257 3.39 7.98 7.87
N PHE A 258 4.69 8.22 7.91
CA PHE A 258 5.39 8.72 9.09
C PHE A 258 5.06 10.18 9.37
N ASP A 259 5.13 10.59 10.64
CA ASP A 259 5.05 12.02 11.02
C ASP A 259 6.19 12.79 10.32
N ALA A 260 5.88 13.95 9.74
CA ALA A 260 6.87 14.76 9.01
C ALA A 260 8.08 15.13 9.89
N ARG A 261 7.88 15.30 11.21
CA ARG A 261 8.97 15.54 12.17
C ARG A 261 9.82 14.30 12.38
N PHE A 262 9.22 13.12 12.37
CA PHE A 262 9.95 11.85 12.46
C PHE A 262 10.87 11.66 11.25
N VAL A 263 10.34 11.84 10.04
CA VAL A 263 11.13 11.74 8.78
C VAL A 263 12.29 12.74 8.79
N ALA A 264 12.06 13.96 9.26
CA ALA A 264 13.11 14.98 9.35
C ALA A 264 14.21 14.67 10.37
N GLN A 265 13.94 13.83 11.38
CA GLN A 265 14.84 13.62 12.54
C GLN A 265 15.55 12.28 12.58
N THR A 266 14.95 11.20 12.05
CA THR A 266 15.50 9.84 12.22
C THR A 266 16.44 9.42 11.10
N ASP A 267 16.07 9.70 9.85
CA ASP A 267 16.94 9.50 8.70
C ASP A 267 16.36 10.24 7.47
N PRO A 268 16.96 11.36 7.02
CA PRO A 268 16.50 12.06 5.82
C PRO A 268 16.56 11.18 4.55
N GLY A 269 17.25 10.03 4.59
CA GLY A 269 17.31 9.04 3.51
C GLY A 269 16.11 8.10 3.40
N PHE A 270 15.40 7.81 4.50
CA PHE A 270 14.37 6.76 4.56
C PHE A 270 13.08 7.09 3.77
N GLY A 271 12.83 8.38 3.53
CA GLY A 271 11.69 8.84 2.74
C GLY A 271 10.33 8.68 3.43
N GLN A 272 9.27 8.75 2.63
CA GLN A 272 7.88 8.61 3.07
C GLN A 272 7.18 7.48 2.31
N ARG A 273 6.29 6.75 2.99
CA ARG A 273 5.42 5.75 2.37
C ARG A 273 4.36 6.43 1.50
N MET A 274 4.57 6.42 0.19
CA MET A 274 3.67 7.03 -0.79
C MET A 274 2.42 6.19 -1.04
N ALA A 275 2.57 4.87 -1.04
CA ALA A 275 1.51 3.93 -1.37
C ALA A 275 1.64 2.64 -0.57
N THR A 276 0.52 1.95 -0.45
CA THR A 276 0.43 0.67 0.26
C THR A 276 -0.32 -0.31 -0.62
N MET A 277 0.25 -1.50 -0.79
CA MET A 277 -0.39 -2.64 -1.43
C MET A 277 -0.70 -3.69 -0.36
N ILE A 278 -1.98 -3.99 -0.15
CA ILE A 278 -2.43 -5.07 0.73
C ILE A 278 -2.79 -6.27 -0.13
N LEU A 279 -2.06 -7.38 0.05
CA LEU A 279 -2.39 -8.67 -0.53
C LEU A 279 -3.29 -9.44 0.43
N TYR A 280 -4.49 -9.82 0.03
CA TYR A 280 -5.41 -10.62 0.85
C TYR A 280 -5.11 -12.11 0.65
N LEU A 281 -4.61 -12.76 1.70
CA LEU A 281 -4.16 -14.15 1.64
C LEU A 281 -5.26 -15.16 2.03
N SER A 282 -6.34 -14.70 2.64
CA SER A 282 -7.50 -15.53 2.99
C SER A 282 -8.82 -14.83 2.63
N ASP A 283 -9.83 -15.65 2.37
CA ASP A 283 -11.23 -15.21 2.38
C ASP A 283 -11.65 -15.01 3.85
N VAL A 284 -12.56 -14.06 4.10
CA VAL A 284 -13.16 -13.84 5.42
C VAL A 284 -14.67 -13.79 5.27
N GLU A 285 -15.39 -14.64 6.00
CA GLU A 285 -16.84 -14.78 5.89
C GLU A 285 -17.55 -13.51 6.37
N GLU A 286 -17.17 -12.98 7.52
CA GLU A 286 -17.78 -11.79 8.12
C GLU A 286 -16.75 -10.94 8.90
N GLY A 287 -16.86 -9.62 8.76
CA GLY A 287 -15.90 -8.68 9.35
C GLY A 287 -14.57 -8.66 8.60
N GLY A 288 -13.53 -8.14 9.26
CA GLY A 288 -12.17 -8.11 8.73
C GLY A 288 -11.97 -7.14 7.55
N GLU A 289 -12.93 -6.28 7.23
CA GLU A 289 -12.83 -5.33 6.12
C GLU A 289 -11.67 -4.35 6.29
N THR A 290 -11.11 -3.90 5.17
CA THR A 290 -10.28 -2.68 5.16
C THR A 290 -11.20 -1.49 4.97
N VAL A 291 -11.33 -0.65 6.00
CA VAL A 291 -12.22 0.52 6.01
C VAL A 291 -11.44 1.80 5.72
N PHE A 292 -12.00 2.68 4.88
CA PHE A 292 -11.46 4.03 4.65
C PHE A 292 -12.49 5.05 5.11
N LYS A 293 -12.26 5.67 6.27
CA LYS A 293 -13.31 6.46 6.96
C LYS A 293 -13.51 7.86 6.42
N ARG A 294 -12.53 8.33 5.66
CA ARG A 294 -12.49 9.66 5.07
C ARG A 294 -12.61 9.59 3.55
N GLU A 295 -13.05 8.46 3.02
CA GLU A 295 -13.30 8.28 1.58
C GLU A 295 -14.30 9.35 1.09
N GLY A 296 -14.10 9.78 -0.15
CA GLY A 296 -14.91 10.78 -0.83
C GLY A 296 -14.22 12.14 -0.91
N LYS A 297 -14.64 12.94 -1.91
CA LYS A 297 -14.07 14.26 -2.19
C LYS A 297 -14.08 15.19 -0.97
N TYR A 298 -15.13 15.09 -0.14
CA TYR A 298 -15.36 15.91 1.06
C TYR A 298 -15.15 15.12 2.37
N GLY A 299 -14.73 13.85 2.31
CA GLY A 299 -14.64 12.95 3.47
C GLY A 299 -13.54 13.32 4.49
N ALA A 300 -12.61 14.22 4.12
CA ALA A 300 -11.54 14.67 5.01
C ALA A 300 -12.04 15.42 6.26
N SER A 301 -13.21 16.08 6.19
CA SER A 301 -13.75 16.86 7.31
C SER A 301 -14.62 16.06 8.29
N GLY A 302 -14.99 14.81 7.95
CA GLY A 302 -16.04 14.05 8.65
C GLY A 302 -15.61 13.21 9.85
N VAL A 303 -14.31 12.97 10.05
CA VAL A 303 -13.78 12.06 11.09
C VAL A 303 -12.99 12.88 12.11
N GLN A 304 -13.71 13.39 13.11
CA GLN A 304 -13.21 14.38 14.11
C GLN A 304 -12.99 13.79 15.51
N HIS A 305 -13.40 12.54 15.79
CA HIS A 305 -13.43 11.99 17.16
C HIS A 305 -12.62 10.70 17.31
N GLU A 306 -11.99 10.46 18.46
CA GLU A 306 -11.18 9.26 18.71
C GLU A 306 -11.98 7.95 18.59
N ASP A 307 -13.25 7.94 19.03
CA ASP A 307 -14.19 6.83 18.81
C ASP A 307 -14.41 6.50 17.33
N SER A 308 -14.26 7.50 16.46
CA SER A 308 -14.34 7.30 15.02
C SER A 308 -13.09 6.62 14.47
N LEU A 309 -11.97 6.51 15.20
CA LEU A 309 -10.81 5.71 14.78
C LEU A 309 -10.96 4.24 15.17
N THR A 310 -11.71 3.94 16.23
CA THR A 310 -11.86 2.59 16.77
C THR A 310 -13.00 1.79 16.16
N THR A 311 -14.06 2.45 15.70
CA THR A 311 -15.27 1.82 15.17
C THR A 311 -15.16 1.41 13.70
N CYS A 312 -15.72 0.26 13.29
CA CYS A 312 -15.80 -0.11 11.87
C CYS A 312 -17.01 0.53 11.16
N GLU A 313 -18.12 0.71 11.88
CA GLU A 313 -19.44 1.00 11.29
C GLU A 313 -19.65 2.43 10.76
N SER A 314 -18.73 3.33 11.04
CA SER A 314 -18.87 4.76 10.74
C SER A 314 -18.47 5.16 9.31
N SER A 315 -18.18 4.20 8.42
CA SER A 315 -17.79 4.48 7.03
C SER A 315 -18.71 3.84 6.00
N ASP A 316 -19.00 4.60 4.95
CA ASP A 316 -19.74 4.17 3.77
C ASP A 316 -18.89 3.25 2.85
N PHE A 317 -17.56 3.31 2.93
CA PHE A 317 -16.67 2.50 2.10
C PHE A 317 -15.80 1.52 2.91
N LYS A 318 -15.99 0.23 2.62
CA LYS A 318 -15.25 -0.90 3.19
C LYS A 318 -14.91 -1.90 2.08
N TYR A 319 -13.70 -2.44 2.10
CA TYR A 319 -13.30 -3.55 1.24
C TYR A 319 -13.31 -4.88 1.99
N LYS A 320 -14.11 -5.85 1.53
CA LYS A 320 -14.17 -7.20 2.10
C LYS A 320 -13.02 -8.09 1.58
N PRO A 321 -12.21 -8.71 2.45
CA PRO A 321 -11.10 -9.58 2.06
C PRO A 321 -11.56 -10.75 1.19
N ARG A 322 -10.81 -11.02 0.12
CA ARG A 322 -10.96 -12.22 -0.71
C ARG A 322 -9.58 -12.71 -1.08
N ALA A 323 -9.34 -14.00 -0.92
CA ALA A 323 -8.03 -14.60 -1.16
C ALA A 323 -7.59 -14.40 -2.62
N GLY A 324 -6.41 -13.84 -2.81
CA GLY A 324 -5.81 -13.57 -4.12
C GLY A 324 -5.99 -12.13 -4.60
N ASP A 325 -6.90 -11.36 -4.00
CA ASP A 325 -7.06 -9.95 -4.35
C ASP A 325 -5.92 -9.10 -3.78
N ALA A 326 -5.61 -8.00 -4.48
CA ALA A 326 -4.72 -6.97 -3.97
C ALA A 326 -5.37 -5.59 -4.02
N LEU A 327 -5.23 -4.82 -2.93
CA LEU A 327 -5.76 -3.47 -2.83
C LEU A 327 -4.61 -2.48 -2.69
N LEU A 328 -4.45 -1.63 -3.71
CA LEU A 328 -3.51 -0.54 -3.75
C LEU A 328 -4.21 0.73 -3.29
N PHE A 329 -3.62 1.47 -2.36
CA PHE A 329 -4.04 2.84 -2.08
C PHE A 329 -2.85 3.76 -1.90
N PHE A 330 -3.06 5.05 -2.19
CA PHE A 330 -2.02 6.07 -2.09
C PHE A 330 -2.26 6.93 -0.85
N SER A 331 -1.23 7.01 -0.01
CA SER A 331 -1.21 7.85 1.19
C SER A 331 -0.84 9.31 0.87
N MET A 332 -0.39 9.56 -0.35
CA MET A 332 0.06 10.88 -0.82
C MET A 332 -0.53 11.25 -2.19
N HIS A 333 -0.68 12.54 -2.39
CA HIS A 333 -0.97 13.16 -3.68
C HIS A 333 0.27 13.13 -4.61
N PRO A 334 0.09 13.30 -5.93
CA PRO A 334 1.21 13.38 -6.87
C PRO A 334 2.22 14.49 -6.56
N ASP A 335 1.80 15.55 -5.88
CA ASP A 335 2.65 16.65 -5.41
C ASP A 335 3.39 16.33 -4.09
N ARG A 336 3.29 15.09 -3.61
CA ARG A 336 3.86 14.57 -2.35
C ARG A 336 3.24 15.15 -1.07
N SER A 337 2.13 15.90 -1.15
CA SER A 337 1.37 16.20 0.05
C SER A 337 0.66 14.94 0.58
N ILE A 338 0.57 14.78 1.90
CA ILE A 338 -0.13 13.65 2.53
C ILE A 338 -1.63 13.80 2.27
N ASP A 339 -2.28 12.74 1.78
CA ASP A 339 -3.74 12.72 1.62
C ASP A 339 -4.39 12.23 2.93
N PRO A 340 -5.00 13.10 3.75
CA PRO A 340 -5.60 12.71 5.03
C PRO A 340 -6.77 11.73 4.86
N ARG A 341 -7.27 11.53 3.63
CA ARG A 341 -8.35 10.60 3.31
C ARG A 341 -7.88 9.15 3.23
N ALA A 342 -6.56 8.91 3.14
CA ALA A 342 -5.96 7.58 3.23
C ALA A 342 -5.99 6.95 4.64
N LEU A 343 -6.66 7.62 5.60
CA LEU A 343 -6.94 7.07 6.92
C LEU A 343 -7.74 5.78 6.77
N HIS A 344 -7.11 4.66 7.12
CA HIS A 344 -7.67 3.33 6.92
C HIS A 344 -7.45 2.45 8.15
N GLY A 345 -8.26 1.40 8.30
CA GLY A 345 -8.14 0.43 9.39
C GLY A 345 -8.60 -0.96 8.99
N GLY A 346 -8.34 -1.94 9.84
CA GLY A 346 -8.87 -3.29 9.74
C GLY A 346 -10.00 -3.49 10.72
N CYS A 347 -11.22 -3.68 10.21
CA CYS A 347 -12.38 -4.00 11.02
C CYS A 347 -12.16 -5.31 11.80
N PRO A 348 -12.80 -5.47 12.98
CA PRO A 348 -12.75 -6.73 13.71
C PRO A 348 -13.20 -7.90 12.84
N VAL A 349 -12.46 -9.01 12.88
CA VAL A 349 -12.95 -10.27 12.29
C VAL A 349 -14.13 -10.76 13.14
N ALA A 350 -15.25 -11.11 12.52
CA ALA A 350 -16.44 -11.49 13.28
C ALA A 350 -16.25 -12.81 14.03
N ALA A 351 -16.98 -12.97 15.15
CA ALA A 351 -17.01 -14.22 15.88
C ALA A 351 -17.56 -15.36 15.00
N GLY A 352 -16.87 -16.49 14.96
CA GLY A 352 -17.24 -17.64 14.11
C GLY A 352 -16.77 -17.56 12.66
N SER A 353 -16.16 -16.44 12.23
CA SER A 353 -15.50 -16.32 10.94
C SER A 353 -14.11 -16.98 10.94
N SER A 354 -13.58 -17.28 9.76
CA SER A 354 -12.19 -17.70 9.57
C SER A 354 -11.18 -16.57 9.83
N GLU A 355 -9.90 -16.93 9.96
CA GLU A 355 -8.81 -15.98 10.19
C GLU A 355 -8.58 -15.08 8.98
N LYS A 356 -8.35 -13.79 9.21
CA LYS A 356 -7.87 -12.87 8.18
C LYS A 356 -6.34 -12.94 8.10
N TRP A 357 -5.82 -13.23 6.92
CA TRP A 357 -4.41 -13.16 6.59
C TRP A 357 -4.18 -12.12 5.49
N VAL A 358 -3.20 -11.24 5.71
CA VAL A 358 -2.78 -10.25 4.70
C VAL A 358 -1.26 -10.16 4.66
N ALA A 359 -0.71 -9.77 3.51
CA ALA A 359 0.66 -9.30 3.39
C ALA A 359 0.65 -7.85 2.91
N THR A 360 1.19 -6.95 3.73
CA THR A 360 1.29 -5.53 3.40
C THR A 360 2.66 -5.22 2.83
N LYS A 361 2.70 -4.53 1.69
CA LYS A 361 3.90 -3.96 1.08
C LYS A 361 3.77 -2.43 1.08
N TRP A 362 4.64 -1.76 1.82
CA TRP A 362 4.71 -0.29 1.84
C TRP A 362 5.73 0.19 0.81
N LEU A 363 5.37 1.19 0.00
CA LEU A 363 6.16 1.71 -1.11
C LEU A 363 6.59 3.15 -0.83
N HIS A 364 7.89 3.41 -0.92
CA HIS A 364 8.52 4.67 -0.54
C HIS A 364 8.79 5.58 -1.74
N ASP A 365 8.85 6.90 -1.48
CA ASP A 365 9.29 7.88 -2.48
C ASP A 365 10.80 7.81 -2.78
N LYS A 366 11.56 7.06 -1.96
CA LYS A 366 12.99 6.80 -2.09
C LYS A 366 13.27 5.29 -1.99
N PRO A 367 14.38 4.80 -2.57
CA PRO A 367 14.86 3.45 -2.30
C PRO A 367 15.12 3.27 -0.80
N ILE A 368 14.70 2.15 -0.24
CA ILE A 368 14.94 1.82 1.18
C ILE A 368 16.15 0.90 1.38
N ASN A 369 16.56 0.23 0.32
CA ASN A 369 17.76 -0.60 0.26
C ASN A 369 18.60 -0.10 -0.92
N ASP A 370 19.92 -0.23 -0.81
CA ASP A 370 20.81 -0.11 -1.96
C ASP A 370 20.45 -1.24 -2.92
N TRP A 371 19.58 -0.96 -3.89
CA TRP A 371 19.33 -1.90 -4.98
C TRP A 371 20.53 -1.85 -5.91
N ASP A 372 21.44 -2.77 -5.66
CA ASP A 372 22.57 -3.15 -6.49
C ASP A 372 22.15 -4.01 -7.69
N GLY A 373 21.01 -3.68 -8.31
CA GLY A 373 20.59 -4.26 -9.59
C GLY A 373 21.62 -4.07 -10.72
N GLU A 374 22.63 -3.22 -10.49
CA GLU A 374 23.90 -3.20 -11.21
C GLU A 374 24.99 -3.82 -10.33
N ALA A 375 25.20 -5.14 -10.47
CA ALA A 375 26.57 -5.55 -10.67
C ALA A 375 26.97 -4.96 -12.03
N ASP A 376 27.54 -3.76 -11.99
CA ASP A 376 28.35 -3.21 -13.09
C ASP A 376 29.45 -4.23 -13.39
N THR A 377 29.12 -5.19 -14.25
CA THR A 377 30.11 -6.04 -14.91
C THR A 377 30.63 -5.23 -16.09
N ALA A 378 31.52 -4.30 -15.76
CA ALA A 378 32.50 -3.76 -16.69
C ALA A 378 33.59 -4.81 -16.94
#